data_AF-A0A6N6S8C6-F1
#
_entry.id   AF-A0A6N6S8C6-F1
#
_cell.length_a   1.000
_cell.length_b   1.000
_cell.length_c   1.000
_cell.angle_alpha   90.00
_cell.angle_beta   90.00
_cell.angle_gamma   90.00
#
_symmetry.space_group_name_H-M   'P 1'
#
loop_
_entity.id
_entity.type
_entity.pdbx_description
1 polymer ?
#
loop_
_entity_poly.entity_id
_entity_poly.type
_entity_poly.pdbx_seq_one_letter_code
_entity_poly.pdbx_strand_id
1 'polypeptide(L)'
;LRARLGRERDEGGALAASGDPDDGVVARFLRHPYFFRMPPKSLDRNDFASLLDEVAGLSDADAAATLTAAAAAAVAKGAEHFPAPVSRLLVTGGGRHNATLMAMIAALLDCPVEPVEAVGLDGDMLEAQAFAYLAVRVACGLPTSCPGTTGVSAAVGGGSISRPQGVPA
;
A
#
# COMPACT_ATOMS: atom_id res chain seq x y z
N LEU A 1 -16.76 2.96 -5.47
CA LEU A 1 -17.58 1.85 -4.92
C LEU A 1 -18.57 2.39 -3.88
N ARG A 2 -18.15 2.72 -2.65
CA ARG A 2 -19.07 3.13 -1.56
C ARG A 2 -20.02 4.27 -1.93
N ALA A 3 -19.49 5.35 -2.49
CA ALA A 3 -20.27 6.55 -2.81
C ALA A 3 -21.29 6.36 -3.94
N ARG A 4 -21.04 5.44 -4.89
CA ARG A 4 -21.86 5.25 -6.10
C ARG A 4 -22.73 4.00 -6.06
N LEU A 5 -22.21 2.91 -5.47
CA LEU A 5 -22.81 1.57 -5.51
C LEU A 5 -23.15 1.02 -4.11
N GLY A 6 -22.88 1.75 -3.03
CA GLY A 6 -23.14 1.28 -1.66
C GLY A 6 -22.29 0.07 -1.20
N ARG A 7 -21.30 -0.34 -1.99
CA ARG A 7 -20.38 -1.44 -1.70
C ARG A 7 -19.11 -0.93 -1.03
N GLU A 8 -18.60 -1.64 -0.01
CA GLU A 8 -17.39 -1.22 0.70
C GLU A 8 -16.14 -1.22 -0.18
N ARG A 9 -16.00 -2.24 -1.03
CA ARG A 9 -14.87 -2.42 -1.96
C ARG A 9 -15.30 -3.14 -3.24
N ASP A 10 -14.39 -3.17 -4.21
CA ASP A 10 -14.54 -3.97 -5.42
C ASP A 10 -14.03 -5.39 -5.14
N GLU A 11 -14.95 -6.30 -4.80
CA GLU A 11 -14.60 -7.69 -4.47
C GLU A 11 -13.90 -8.36 -5.64
N GLY A 12 -12.68 -8.85 -5.39
CA GLY A 12 -11.83 -9.49 -6.41
C GLY A 12 -11.32 -8.57 -7.51
N GLY A 13 -11.66 -7.28 -7.51
CA GLY A 13 -11.39 -6.38 -8.64
C GLY A 13 -12.33 -6.57 -9.84
N ALA A 14 -13.50 -7.19 -9.62
CA ALA A 14 -14.40 -7.59 -10.71
C ALA A 14 -14.97 -6.41 -11.51
N LEU A 15 -15.31 -5.29 -10.84
CA LEU A 15 -15.80 -4.10 -11.53
C LEU A 15 -14.67 -3.45 -12.33
N ALA A 16 -13.48 -3.30 -11.73
CA ALA A 16 -12.31 -2.79 -12.42
C ALA A 16 -11.92 -3.63 -13.65
N ALA A 17 -12.08 -4.95 -13.60
CA ALA A 17 -11.83 -5.84 -14.74
C ALA A 17 -12.78 -5.63 -15.92
N SER A 18 -13.95 -5.05 -15.68
CA SER A 18 -14.98 -4.79 -16.70
C SER A 18 -14.88 -3.41 -17.35
N GLY A 19 -14.00 -2.55 -16.84
CA GLY A 19 -13.82 -1.18 -17.33
C GLY A 19 -12.54 -1.01 -18.14
N ASP A 20 -12.45 0.13 -18.82
CA ASP A 20 -11.25 0.58 -19.52
C ASP A 20 -10.58 1.72 -18.74
N PRO A 21 -9.32 1.58 -18.29
CA PRO A 21 -8.62 2.67 -17.60
C PRO A 21 -8.42 3.92 -18.47
N ASP A 22 -8.66 5.10 -17.91
CA ASP A 22 -8.27 6.37 -18.54
C ASP A 22 -6.78 6.65 -18.27
N ASP A 23 -5.93 6.31 -19.24
CA ASP A 23 -4.49 6.54 -19.20
C ASP A 23 -4.12 8.02 -19.01
N GLY A 24 -4.96 8.93 -19.51
CA GLY A 24 -4.77 10.38 -19.34
C GLY A 24 -4.90 10.79 -17.88
N VAL A 25 -5.88 10.25 -17.16
CA VAL A 25 -6.04 10.45 -15.71
C VAL A 25 -4.86 9.87 -14.95
N VAL A 26 -4.45 8.63 -15.26
CA VAL A 26 -3.30 7.97 -14.60
C VAL A 26 -2.01 8.78 -14.82
N ALA A 27 -1.76 9.25 -16.04
CA ALA A 27 -0.60 10.07 -16.36
C ALA A 27 -0.60 11.42 -15.62
N ARG A 28 -1.77 12.05 -15.43
CA ARG A 28 -1.88 13.28 -14.61
C ARG A 28 -1.66 12.98 -13.13
N PHE A 29 -2.22 11.89 -12.61
CA PHE A 29 -2.03 11.44 -11.24
C PHE A 29 -0.54 11.26 -10.88
N LEU A 30 0.24 10.63 -11.76
CA LEU A 30 1.68 10.43 -11.56
C LEU A 30 2.50 11.74 -11.55
N ARG A 31 1.91 12.87 -11.94
CA ARG A 31 2.54 14.21 -11.80
C ARG A 31 2.34 14.81 -10.41
N HIS A 32 1.67 14.12 -9.49
CA HIS A 32 1.53 14.59 -8.12
C HIS A 32 2.92 14.79 -7.47
N PRO A 33 3.18 15.93 -6.78
CA PRO A 33 4.50 16.23 -6.20
C PRO A 33 5.08 15.13 -5.31
N TYR A 34 4.24 14.32 -4.68
CA TYR A 34 4.65 13.16 -3.88
C TYR A 34 5.58 12.19 -4.64
N PHE A 35 5.31 11.92 -5.91
CA PHE A 35 6.08 10.95 -6.69
C PHE A 35 7.51 11.42 -6.97
N PHE A 36 7.77 12.72 -6.95
CA PHE A 36 9.10 13.30 -7.16
C PHE A 36 9.95 13.42 -5.88
N ARG A 37 9.36 13.21 -4.70
CA ARG A 37 10.08 13.26 -3.42
C ARG A 37 10.96 12.02 -3.26
N MET A 38 12.19 12.18 -2.80
CA MET A 38 13.04 11.04 -2.41
C MET A 38 12.58 10.45 -1.07
N PRO A 39 12.61 9.11 -0.90
CA PRO A 39 12.42 8.48 0.41
C PRO A 39 13.46 8.93 1.46
N PRO A 40 13.14 8.88 2.76
CA PRO A 40 11.91 8.37 3.35
C PRO A 40 10.73 9.34 3.17
N LYS A 41 9.59 8.80 2.76
CA LYS A 41 8.34 9.54 2.55
C LYS A 41 7.15 8.66 2.90
N SER A 42 6.07 9.27 3.40
CA SER A 42 4.81 8.60 3.74
C SER A 42 3.63 9.37 3.16
N LEU A 43 2.49 8.70 3.10
CA LEU A 43 1.20 9.27 2.71
C LEU A 43 0.20 9.13 3.84
N ASP A 44 -0.79 10.01 3.87
CA ASP A 44 -2.05 9.85 4.60
C ASP A 44 -3.17 9.38 3.65
N ARG A 45 -4.29 8.93 4.22
CA ARG A 45 -5.48 8.41 3.54
C ARG A 45 -6.03 9.34 2.46
N ASN A 46 -5.89 10.66 2.64
CA ASN A 46 -6.53 11.66 1.80
C ASN A 46 -5.57 12.36 0.82
N ASP A 47 -4.30 11.98 0.76
CA ASP A 47 -3.30 12.67 -0.07
C ASP A 47 -3.60 12.62 -1.57
N PHE A 48 -4.47 11.71 -2.02
CA PHE A 48 -4.89 11.57 -3.41
C PHE A 48 -6.40 11.75 -3.61
N ALA A 49 -7.09 12.46 -2.70
CA ALA A 49 -8.54 12.63 -2.77
C ALA A 49 -9.02 13.28 -4.09
N SER A 50 -8.23 14.17 -4.69
CA SER A 50 -8.54 14.83 -5.98
C SER A 50 -8.64 13.86 -7.16
N LEU A 51 -8.08 12.66 -7.05
CA LEU A 51 -8.23 11.63 -8.10
C LEU A 51 -9.69 11.21 -8.28
N LEU A 52 -10.52 11.34 -7.23
CA LEU A 52 -11.95 11.04 -7.32
C LEU A 52 -12.70 12.01 -8.24
N ASP A 53 -12.25 13.27 -8.30
CA ASP A 53 -12.85 14.29 -9.17
C ASP A 53 -12.52 14.03 -10.64
N GLU A 54 -11.31 13.56 -10.92
CA GLU A 54 -10.85 13.22 -12.28
C GLU A 54 -11.64 12.04 -12.90
N VAL A 55 -12.14 11.11 -12.07
CA VAL A 55 -12.96 9.97 -12.53
C VAL A 55 -14.47 10.22 -12.38
N ALA A 56 -14.88 11.41 -11.96
CA ALA A 56 -16.29 11.74 -11.70
C ALA A 56 -17.20 11.55 -12.93
N GLY A 57 -16.69 11.88 -14.12
CA GLY A 57 -17.41 11.75 -15.38
C GLY A 57 -17.37 10.37 -16.03
N LEU A 58 -16.57 9.44 -15.49
CA LEU A 58 -16.43 8.09 -16.04
C LEU A 58 -17.55 7.16 -15.54
N SER A 59 -17.82 6.11 -16.32
CA SER A 59 -18.69 5.01 -15.90
C SER A 59 -18.15 4.36 -14.62
N ASP A 60 -18.98 3.63 -13.88
CA ASP A 60 -18.51 2.99 -12.64
C ASP A 60 -17.42 1.96 -12.87
N ALA A 61 -17.47 1.26 -14.00
CA ALA A 61 -16.44 0.30 -14.41
C ALA A 61 -15.14 1.01 -14.76
N ASP A 62 -15.18 2.03 -15.62
CA ASP A 62 -13.99 2.77 -16.06
C ASP A 62 -13.37 3.56 -14.91
N ALA A 63 -14.20 4.13 -14.02
CA ALA A 63 -13.71 4.78 -12.81
C ALA A 63 -13.00 3.78 -11.88
N ALA A 64 -13.55 2.58 -11.67
CA ALA A 64 -12.90 1.54 -10.87
C ALA A 64 -11.60 1.05 -11.54
N ALA A 65 -11.59 0.87 -12.86
CA ALA A 65 -10.42 0.47 -13.64
C ALA A 65 -9.31 1.53 -13.55
N THR A 66 -9.67 2.81 -13.75
CA THR A 66 -8.74 3.96 -13.68
C THR A 66 -8.13 4.13 -12.28
N LEU A 67 -8.94 4.04 -11.22
CA LEU A 67 -8.44 4.12 -9.84
C LEU A 67 -7.52 2.92 -9.50
N THR A 68 -7.83 1.74 -10.01
CA THR A 68 -7.01 0.53 -9.84
C THR A 68 -5.68 0.66 -10.59
N ALA A 69 -5.72 1.15 -11.83
CA ALA A 69 -4.53 1.44 -12.64
C ALA A 69 -3.65 2.52 -12.00
N ALA A 70 -4.25 3.57 -11.43
CA ALA A 70 -3.52 4.60 -10.68
C ALA A 70 -2.79 4.00 -9.47
N ALA A 71 -3.42 3.10 -8.71
CA ALA A 71 -2.77 2.41 -7.59
C ALA A 71 -1.61 1.51 -8.07
N ALA A 72 -1.81 0.74 -9.14
CA ALA A 72 -0.75 -0.08 -9.73
C ALA A 72 0.44 0.77 -10.22
N ALA A 73 0.15 1.86 -10.91
CA ALA A 73 1.16 2.80 -11.40
C ALA A 73 1.91 3.49 -10.25
N ALA A 74 1.24 3.79 -9.12
CA ALA A 74 1.91 4.32 -7.93
C ALA A 74 2.91 3.32 -7.34
N VAL A 75 2.58 2.02 -7.31
CA VAL A 75 3.50 0.95 -6.88
C VAL A 75 4.70 0.89 -7.80
N ALA A 76 4.49 0.87 -9.12
CA ALA A 76 5.56 0.89 -10.11
C ALA A 76 6.46 2.13 -9.98
N LYS A 77 5.86 3.30 -9.76
CA LYS A 77 6.60 4.54 -9.52
C LYS A 77 7.42 4.50 -8.23
N GLY A 78 6.93 3.82 -7.20
CA GLY A 78 7.68 3.57 -5.96
C GLY A 78 8.89 2.66 -6.17
N ALA A 79 8.77 1.66 -7.06
CA ALA A 79 9.84 0.71 -7.37
C ALA A 79 11.06 1.39 -8.03
N GLU A 80 10.89 2.54 -8.69
CA GLU A 80 12.02 3.34 -9.22
C GLU A 80 13.01 3.79 -8.13
N HIS A 81 12.60 3.80 -6.87
CA HIS A 81 13.47 4.14 -5.74
C HIS A 81 14.22 2.94 -5.14
N PHE A 82 14.01 1.72 -5.65
CA PHE A 82 14.73 0.56 -5.16
C PHE A 82 16.24 0.70 -5.44
N PRO A 83 17.11 0.34 -4.48
CA PRO A 83 18.56 0.48 -4.65
C PRO A 83 19.13 -0.47 -5.72
N ALA A 84 18.39 -1.53 -6.04
CA ALA A 84 18.69 -2.50 -7.09
C ALA A 84 17.39 -3.16 -7.58
N PRO A 85 17.39 -3.79 -8.76
CA PRO A 85 16.28 -4.62 -9.22
C PRO A 85 15.92 -5.71 -8.20
N VAL A 86 14.63 -5.99 -8.04
CA VAL A 86 14.12 -7.03 -7.14
C VAL A 86 13.78 -8.29 -7.93
N SER A 87 14.00 -9.46 -7.33
CA SER A 87 13.70 -10.75 -7.97
C SER A 87 12.24 -11.18 -7.85
N ARG A 88 11.47 -10.55 -6.95
CA ARG A 88 10.03 -10.73 -6.74
C ARG A 88 9.47 -9.63 -5.87
N LEU A 89 8.18 -9.36 -6.00
CA LEU A 89 7.39 -8.48 -5.15
C LEU A 89 6.34 -9.32 -4.39
N LEU A 90 6.39 -9.29 -3.06
CA LEU A 90 5.41 -9.96 -2.20
C LEU A 90 4.37 -8.95 -1.70
N VAL A 91 3.10 -9.18 -2.03
CA VAL A 91 1.99 -8.26 -1.73
C VAL A 91 1.23 -8.73 -0.49
N THR A 92 0.96 -7.80 0.42
CA THR A 92 0.33 -8.03 1.72
C THR A 92 -0.93 -7.16 1.85
N GLY A 93 -1.72 -7.36 2.91
CA GLY A 93 -2.94 -6.60 3.15
C GLY A 93 -4.05 -6.89 2.12
N GLY A 94 -5.20 -6.24 2.27
CA GLY A 94 -6.40 -6.58 1.50
C GLY A 94 -6.28 -6.42 -0.02
N GLY A 95 -5.35 -5.57 -0.50
CA GLY A 95 -5.13 -5.34 -1.93
C GLY A 95 -4.70 -6.57 -2.70
N ARG A 96 -4.03 -7.53 -2.04
CA ARG A 96 -3.59 -8.80 -2.68
C ARG A 96 -4.76 -9.68 -3.15
N HIS A 97 -5.96 -9.47 -2.60
CA HIS A 97 -7.18 -10.19 -2.99
C HIS A 97 -7.85 -9.59 -4.24
N ASN A 98 -7.36 -8.45 -4.75
CA ASN A 98 -7.85 -7.84 -5.98
C ASN A 98 -7.01 -8.35 -7.16
N ALA A 99 -7.56 -9.29 -7.93
CA ALA A 99 -6.85 -9.93 -9.04
C ALA A 99 -6.48 -8.93 -10.14
N THR A 100 -7.34 -7.94 -10.41
CA THR A 100 -7.12 -6.88 -11.39
C THR A 100 -5.94 -6.00 -10.99
N LEU A 101 -5.88 -5.58 -9.73
CA LEU A 101 -4.75 -4.80 -9.19
C LEU A 101 -3.44 -5.60 -9.28
N MET A 102 -3.44 -6.86 -8.84
CA MET A 102 -2.27 -7.73 -8.90
C MET A 102 -1.75 -7.90 -10.33
N ALA A 103 -2.66 -8.12 -11.29
CA ALA A 103 -2.31 -8.23 -12.71
C ALA A 103 -1.75 -6.91 -13.28
N MET A 104 -2.35 -5.76 -12.94
CA MET A 104 -1.87 -4.46 -13.38
C MET A 104 -0.48 -4.13 -12.79
N ILE A 105 -0.21 -4.47 -11.54
CA ILE A 105 1.14 -4.32 -10.95
C ILE A 105 2.14 -5.24 -11.67
N ALA A 106 1.77 -6.49 -11.91
CA ALA A 106 2.62 -7.46 -12.62
C ALA A 106 2.96 -7.01 -14.05
N ALA A 107 2.03 -6.34 -14.74
CA ALA A 107 2.27 -5.81 -16.08
C ALA A 107 3.26 -4.62 -16.10
N LEU A 108 3.47 -3.95 -14.97
CA LEU A 108 4.31 -2.75 -14.85
C LEU A 108 5.70 -3.02 -14.26
N LEU A 109 5.96 -4.23 -13.75
CA LEU A 109 7.20 -4.58 -13.07
C LEU A 109 7.89 -5.76 -13.74
N ASP A 110 9.21 -5.68 -13.87
CA ASP A 110 10.05 -6.76 -14.43
C ASP A 110 10.41 -7.82 -13.37
N CYS A 111 9.42 -8.25 -12.58
CA CYS A 111 9.58 -9.31 -11.58
C CYS A 111 8.22 -9.96 -11.26
N PRO A 112 8.20 -11.22 -10.77
CA PRO A 112 6.99 -11.85 -10.27
C PRO A 112 6.33 -11.03 -9.16
N VAL A 113 5.02 -10.84 -9.26
CA VAL A 113 4.17 -10.21 -8.23
C VAL A 113 3.29 -11.27 -7.62
N GLU A 114 3.53 -11.59 -6.36
CA GLU A 114 2.92 -12.74 -5.69
C GLU A 114 2.26 -12.30 -4.38
N PRO A 115 1.16 -12.95 -3.97
CA PRO A 115 0.67 -12.78 -2.60
C PRO A 115 1.72 -13.32 -1.61
N VAL A 116 1.82 -12.72 -0.43
CA VAL A 116 2.82 -13.12 0.58
C VAL A 116 2.66 -14.57 1.06
N GLU A 117 1.47 -15.14 0.88
CA GLU A 117 1.17 -16.56 1.10
C GLU A 117 2.11 -17.49 0.30
N ALA A 118 2.67 -17.04 -0.83
CA ALA A 118 3.67 -17.78 -1.61
C ALA A 118 4.94 -18.13 -0.80
N VAL A 119 5.20 -17.42 0.30
CA VAL A 119 6.32 -17.70 1.23
C VAL A 119 5.86 -18.22 2.59
N GLY A 120 4.60 -18.66 2.70
CA GLY A 120 4.04 -19.26 3.92
C GLY A 120 3.70 -18.25 5.02
N LEU A 121 3.56 -16.97 4.67
CA LEU A 121 3.12 -15.92 5.59
C LEU A 121 1.62 -15.63 5.38
N ASP A 122 0.97 -15.12 6.43
CA ASP A 122 -0.41 -14.67 6.38
C ASP A 122 -0.45 -13.16 6.10
N GLY A 123 -0.94 -12.78 4.92
CA GLY A 123 -0.97 -11.39 4.49
C GLY A 123 -2.01 -10.51 5.20
N ASP A 124 -2.99 -11.09 5.89
CA ASP A 124 -3.97 -10.34 6.69
C ASP A 124 -3.44 -10.09 8.12
N MET A 125 -2.52 -10.94 8.59
CA MET A 125 -1.93 -10.83 9.93
C MET A 125 -0.62 -10.04 9.97
N LEU A 126 -0.02 -9.74 8.83
CA LEU A 126 1.35 -9.21 8.76
C LEU A 126 1.52 -7.86 9.49
N GLU A 127 0.53 -6.98 9.42
CA GLU A 127 0.55 -5.71 10.16
C GLU A 127 0.46 -5.93 11.67
N ALA A 128 -0.45 -6.81 12.13
CA ALA A 128 -0.59 -7.16 13.54
C ALA A 128 0.69 -7.80 14.09
N GLN A 129 1.33 -8.67 13.31
CA GLN A 129 2.62 -9.28 13.64
C GLN A 129 3.75 -8.24 13.69
N ALA A 130 3.77 -7.25 12.79
CA ALA A 130 4.72 -6.15 12.84
C ALA A 130 4.56 -5.33 14.14
N PHE A 131 3.33 -5.04 14.57
CA PHE A 131 3.08 -4.40 15.87
C PHE A 131 3.54 -5.26 17.05
N ALA A 132 3.30 -6.57 17.02
CA ALA A 132 3.79 -7.49 18.05
C ALA A 132 5.34 -7.48 18.13
N TYR A 133 6.01 -7.47 16.98
CA TYR A 133 7.47 -7.36 16.90
C TYR A 133 7.97 -6.02 17.48
N LEU A 134 7.31 -4.91 17.15
CA LEU A 134 7.62 -3.60 17.74
C LEU A 134 7.42 -3.62 19.27
N ALA A 135 6.36 -4.24 19.78
CA ALA A 135 6.11 -4.36 21.21
C ALA A 135 7.24 -5.13 21.94
N VAL A 136 7.72 -6.25 21.37
CA VAL A 136 8.88 -6.98 21.90
C VAL A 136 10.12 -6.09 21.93
N ARG A 137 10.37 -5.31 20.86
CA ARG A 137 11.49 -4.38 20.83
C ARG A 137 11.40 -3.33 21.92
N VAL A 138 10.21 -2.75 22.16
CA VAL A 138 9.98 -1.83 23.28
C VAL A 138 10.26 -2.51 24.63
N ALA A 139 9.75 -3.73 24.84
CA ALA A 139 9.99 -4.48 26.07
C ALA A 139 11.47 -4.78 26.33
N CYS A 140 12.26 -4.97 25.26
CA CYS A 140 13.70 -5.20 25.34
C CYS A 140 14.55 -3.91 25.31
N GLY A 141 13.94 -2.71 25.29
CA GLY A 141 14.66 -1.44 25.20
C GLY A 141 15.37 -1.21 23.86
N LEU A 142 14.89 -1.84 22.78
CA LEU A 142 15.48 -1.78 21.45
C LEU A 142 14.80 -0.70 20.56
N PRO A 143 15.53 -0.03 19.66
CA PRO A 143 14.98 1.00 18.75
C PRO A 143 13.75 0.58 17.93
N THR A 144 12.71 1.38 17.79
CA THR A 144 11.55 1.05 16.94
C THR A 144 11.58 1.73 15.57
N SER A 145 12.49 2.68 15.37
CA SER A 145 12.73 3.32 14.07
C SER A 145 14.22 3.56 13.83
N CYS A 146 14.62 3.68 12.56
CA CYS A 146 15.99 3.98 12.15
C CYS A 146 16.03 5.03 11.03
N PRO A 147 17.21 5.61 10.72
CA PRO A 147 17.33 6.62 9.67
C PRO A 147 16.80 6.15 8.31
N GLY A 148 17.02 4.88 7.96
CA GLY A 148 16.58 4.30 6.69
C GLY A 148 15.06 4.08 6.57
N THR A 149 14.31 4.08 7.68
CA THR A 149 12.84 3.89 7.65
C THR A 149 12.10 5.22 7.66
N THR A 150 12.42 6.11 8.61
CA THR A 150 11.65 7.36 8.82
C THR A 150 12.49 8.63 8.74
N GLY A 151 13.80 8.54 8.49
CA GLY A 151 14.67 9.72 8.37
C GLY A 151 15.11 10.35 9.70
N VAL A 152 14.90 9.64 10.82
CA VAL A 152 15.42 10.05 12.14
C VAL A 152 16.96 10.08 12.13
N SER A 153 17.58 10.93 12.95
CA SER A 153 19.04 11.13 12.95
C SER A 153 19.84 9.95 13.50
N ALA A 154 19.21 9.11 14.33
CA ALA A 154 19.79 7.90 14.90
C ALA A 154 18.69 6.84 15.06
N ALA A 155 19.08 5.60 15.37
CA ALA A 155 18.10 4.60 15.77
C ALA A 155 17.45 5.01 17.10
N VAL A 156 16.13 5.16 17.11
CA VAL A 156 15.37 5.68 18.27
C VAL A 156 14.36 4.65 18.75
N GLY A 157 14.20 4.55 20.08
CA GLY A 157 13.09 3.85 20.71
C GLY A 157 11.78 4.62 20.57
N GLY A 158 10.68 3.94 20.85
CA GLY A 158 9.33 4.50 20.84
C GLY A 158 8.38 3.63 21.65
N GLY A 159 7.08 3.93 21.57
CA GLY A 159 6.03 3.18 22.29
C GLY A 159 6.03 3.42 23.80
N SER A 160 4.99 2.90 24.46
CA SER A 160 4.82 2.96 25.91
C SER A 160 4.34 1.61 26.45
N ILE A 161 4.90 1.18 27.59
CA ILE A 161 4.48 -0.05 28.26
C ILE A 161 3.36 0.31 29.24
N SER A 162 2.13 -0.09 28.91
CA SER A 162 1.03 -0.07 29.87
C SER A 162 1.01 -1.38 30.64
N ARG A 163 0.97 -1.32 31.98
CA ARG A 163 0.86 -2.50 32.84
C ARG A 163 -0.59 -2.64 33.29
N PRO A 164 -1.25 -3.79 33.09
CA PRO A 164 -2.59 -3.99 33.63
C PRO A 164 -2.55 -3.89 35.15
N GLN A 165 -3.46 -3.12 35.74
CA GLN A 165 -3.59 -3.06 37.20
C GLN A 165 -4.16 -4.41 37.69
N GLY A 166 -3.45 -5.07 38.62
CA GLY A 166 -3.99 -6.22 39.36
C GLY A 166 -3.59 -7.63 38.89
N VAL A 167 -2.56 -7.79 38.06
CA VAL A 167 -1.96 -9.12 37.83
C VAL A 167 -0.83 -9.33 38.87
N PRO A 168 -0.95 -10.26 39.83
CA PRO A 168 0.15 -10.60 40.73
C PRO A 168 1.36 -11.09 39.94
N ALA A 169 2.56 -10.76 40.43
CA ALA A 169 3.84 -11.18 39.85
C ALA A 169 3.99 -12.71 39.81
#